data_AF-A0A9P7CVW6-F1
#
_entry.id   AF-A0A9P7CVW6-F1
#
_cell.length_a   1.000
_cell.length_b   1.000
_cell.length_c   1.000
_cell.angle_alpha   90.00
_cell.angle_beta   90.00
_cell.angle_gamma   90.00
#
_symmetry.space_group_name_H-M   'P 1'
#
loop_
_entity.id
_entity.type
_entity.pdbx_description
1 polymer ?
#
loop_
_entity_poly.entity_id
_entity_poly.type
_entity_poly.pdbx_seq_one_letter_code
_entity_poly.pdbx_strand_id
1 'polypeptide(L)'
;MIKLGGGFWDGGLAVLENIPSPPSQEEVAAEAEEWEREVTSASETLGSVRVEDGPTADHAFHVSQLAIILDRTSSLLETFAAGLRDGNFDPESSEYPTMTRLFAHLCLYLRMIDTPAAGQRELIAMYAGALGDNADERYAMFLTSLELTTDVNERRLALTRAREHDLDFHRVAVVTAKRTIDRAFELELLPQMKGPLPSVIALQGTPSDVELLLLRSIKWTTFEDGTYGTVLEQATVILWHFLDAGRVSLAKNLVEMLPRELDSIDQPEERVAEYFHYRQFFTIWDSLDRRVVECQSLEVSIMNRDNRAAWLSDYKGLIDQAYDAVVKLLTSDCMMPDETGDRRSRELTRVRQIFVPELILRLYVMLYAFREHVPENLKRASELANIVADFMYKLYDEFMPSGWRRLWEYLDAVRTTIAGLEGGGSDPFKIIPS
;
A
#
# COMPACT_ATOMS: atom_id res chain seq x y z
N MET A 1 23.98 -92.52 -23.69
CA MET A 1 22.55 -92.44 -24.04
C MET A 1 21.78 -91.97 -22.83
N ILE A 2 20.91 -90.98 -23.03
CA ILE A 2 20.03 -90.32 -22.05
C ILE A 2 18.95 -91.29 -21.54
N LYS A 3 18.58 -91.22 -20.24
CA LYS A 3 17.21 -90.91 -19.78
C LYS A 3 17.13 -90.68 -18.26
N LEU A 4 16.77 -89.45 -17.92
CA LEU A 4 16.17 -89.02 -16.65
C LEU A 4 14.77 -89.64 -16.48
N GLY A 5 14.33 -89.86 -15.23
CA GLY A 5 12.92 -90.08 -14.91
C GLY A 5 12.65 -90.46 -13.46
N GLY A 6 11.96 -89.57 -12.74
CA GLY A 6 11.26 -89.81 -11.45
C GLY A 6 12.06 -89.32 -10.24
N GLY A 7 11.77 -88.21 -9.55
CA GLY A 7 10.54 -87.41 -9.48
C GLY A 7 10.26 -87.15 -8.00
N PHE A 8 10.82 -86.06 -7.45
CA PHE A 8 10.70 -85.54 -6.07
C PHE A 8 9.24 -85.34 -5.55
N TRP A 9 8.25 -85.63 -6.39
CA TRP A 9 6.83 -85.37 -6.16
C TRP A 9 6.05 -86.53 -5.54
N ASP A 10 6.68 -87.68 -5.29
CA ASP A 10 5.97 -88.89 -4.84
C ASP A 10 5.68 -88.94 -3.32
N GLY A 11 5.98 -87.86 -2.59
CA GLY A 11 5.71 -87.71 -1.14
C GLY A 11 4.97 -86.43 -0.75
N GLY A 12 4.46 -85.66 -1.72
CA GLY A 12 3.95 -84.30 -1.50
C GLY A 12 2.60 -84.19 -0.77
N LEU A 13 1.78 -85.25 -0.76
CA LEU A 13 0.42 -85.17 -0.18
C LEU A 13 0.37 -85.34 1.34
N ALA A 14 1.28 -86.13 1.94
CA ALA A 14 1.30 -86.34 3.39
C ALA A 14 1.87 -85.14 4.18
N VAL A 15 2.62 -84.25 3.50
CA VAL A 15 3.13 -83.01 4.10
C VAL A 15 2.08 -81.88 4.05
N LEU A 16 1.19 -81.92 3.05
CA LEU A 16 0.11 -80.93 2.86
C LEU A 16 -1.04 -81.07 3.88
N GLU A 17 -1.26 -82.25 4.46
CA GLU A 17 -2.26 -82.44 5.53
C GLU A 17 -1.86 -81.83 6.88
N ASN A 18 -0.60 -81.43 7.06
CA ASN A 18 -0.10 -80.79 8.28
C ASN A 18 0.26 -79.30 8.08
N ILE A 19 -0.14 -78.69 6.95
CA ILE A 19 0.05 -77.25 6.74
C ILE A 19 -1.10 -76.53 7.46
N PRO A 20 -0.83 -75.68 8.47
CA PRO A 20 -1.86 -74.88 9.10
C PRO A 20 -2.60 -74.08 8.03
N SER A 21 -3.93 -74.10 8.06
CA SER A 21 -4.75 -73.23 7.23
C SER A 21 -4.27 -71.78 7.35
N PRO A 22 -4.21 -71.00 6.26
CA PRO A 22 -3.87 -69.59 6.35
C PRO A 22 -4.83 -68.92 7.34
N PRO A 23 -4.31 -68.06 8.25
CA PRO A 23 -5.13 -67.46 9.29
C PRO A 23 -6.30 -66.71 8.65
N SER A 24 -7.48 -66.89 9.23
CA SER A 24 -8.68 -66.17 8.84
C SER A 24 -8.48 -64.65 9.03
N GLN A 25 -9.24 -63.82 8.31
CA GLN A 25 -9.16 -62.37 8.49
C GLN A 25 -9.47 -61.93 9.93
N GLU A 26 -10.28 -62.71 10.66
CA GLU A 26 -10.57 -62.49 12.09
C GLU A 26 -9.37 -62.83 12.98
N GLU A 27 -8.63 -63.90 12.68
CA GLU A 27 -7.40 -64.25 13.40
C GLU A 27 -6.28 -63.22 13.16
N VAL A 28 -6.12 -62.75 11.92
CA VAL A 28 -5.15 -61.69 11.59
C VAL A 28 -5.50 -60.37 12.28
N ALA A 29 -6.79 -60.03 12.38
CA ALA A 29 -7.24 -58.84 13.10
C ALA A 29 -7.01 -58.97 14.61
N ALA A 30 -7.32 -60.14 15.19
CA ALA A 30 -7.10 -60.40 16.62
C ALA A 30 -5.59 -60.39 16.99
N GLU A 31 -4.74 -60.97 16.14
CA GLU A 31 -3.28 -60.90 16.30
C GLU A 31 -2.76 -59.45 16.21
N ALA A 32 -3.31 -58.65 15.30
CA ALA A 32 -2.95 -57.23 15.17
C ALA A 32 -3.37 -56.42 16.41
N GLU A 33 -4.58 -56.65 16.96
CA GLU A 33 -5.05 -56.01 18.19
C GLU A 33 -4.27 -56.45 19.43
N GLU A 34 -3.84 -57.71 19.49
CA GLU A 34 -2.97 -58.21 20.56
C GLU A 34 -1.58 -57.58 20.48
N TRP A 35 -1.01 -57.53 19.28
CA TRP A 35 0.26 -56.86 19.03
C TRP A 35 0.20 -55.36 19.38
N GLU A 36 -0.87 -54.67 19.00
CA GLU A 36 -1.08 -53.26 19.34
C GLU A 36 -1.16 -53.05 20.87
N ARG A 37 -1.85 -53.95 21.59
CA ARG A 37 -1.91 -53.91 23.06
C ARG A 37 -0.54 -54.17 23.69
N GLU A 38 0.23 -55.13 23.18
CA GLU A 38 1.58 -55.41 23.67
C GLU A 38 2.53 -54.24 23.43
N VAL A 39 2.51 -53.64 22.24
CA VAL A 39 3.33 -52.47 21.88
C VAL A 39 2.94 -51.26 22.73
N THR A 40 1.64 -51.02 22.91
CA THR A 40 1.15 -49.92 23.75
C THR A 40 1.61 -50.11 25.20
N SER A 41 1.45 -51.32 25.75
CA SER A 41 1.88 -51.63 27.11
C SER A 41 3.38 -51.51 27.29
N ALA A 42 4.18 -52.03 26.35
CA ALA A 42 5.63 -51.91 26.36
C ALA A 42 6.06 -50.43 26.28
N SER A 43 5.47 -49.63 25.40
CA SER A 43 5.78 -48.20 25.28
C SER A 43 5.39 -47.43 26.55
N GLU A 44 4.28 -47.73 27.20
CA GLU A 44 3.93 -47.11 28.49
C GLU A 44 4.97 -47.39 29.58
N THR A 45 5.57 -48.58 29.60
CA THR A 45 6.63 -48.88 30.57
C THR A 45 7.88 -48.02 30.37
N LEU A 46 8.18 -47.60 29.12
CA LEU A 46 9.32 -46.72 28.81
C LEU A 46 9.21 -45.34 29.46
N GLY A 47 8.00 -44.88 29.80
CA GLY A 47 7.82 -43.63 30.55
C GLY A 47 8.45 -43.65 31.95
N SER A 48 8.76 -44.84 32.50
CA SER A 48 9.37 -45.02 33.82
C SER A 48 10.86 -45.37 33.78
N VAL A 49 11.42 -45.59 32.59
CA VAL A 49 12.78 -46.10 32.40
C VAL A 49 13.76 -44.94 32.29
N ARG A 50 14.82 -44.96 33.11
CA ARG A 50 15.90 -43.98 33.03
C ARG A 50 16.86 -44.34 31.89
N VAL A 51 17.17 -43.37 31.03
CA VAL A 51 18.15 -43.52 29.95
C VAL A 51 19.56 -43.33 30.53
N GLU A 52 20.53 -44.19 30.18
CA GLU A 52 21.92 -44.11 30.67
C GLU A 52 22.67 -42.87 30.15
N ASP A 53 22.41 -42.48 28.90
CA ASP A 53 22.94 -41.27 28.27
C ASP A 53 21.79 -40.38 27.77
N GLY A 54 21.35 -39.42 28.59
CA GLY A 54 20.31 -38.46 28.20
C GLY A 54 19.61 -37.77 29.38
N PRO A 55 18.70 -36.83 29.09
CA PRO A 55 17.85 -36.23 30.11
C PRO A 55 16.91 -37.27 30.76
N THR A 56 16.39 -36.95 31.95
CA THR A 56 15.52 -37.86 32.71
C THR A 56 14.23 -38.21 31.97
N ALA A 57 13.59 -39.32 32.36
CA ALA A 57 12.33 -39.78 31.76
C ALA A 57 11.20 -38.72 31.85
N ASP A 58 11.29 -37.84 32.86
CA ASP A 58 10.38 -36.72 33.10
C ASP A 58 10.65 -35.50 32.21
N HIS A 59 11.67 -35.56 31.34
CA HIS A 59 12.01 -34.45 30.46
C HIS A 59 10.91 -34.23 29.42
N ALA A 60 10.51 -32.98 29.22
CA ALA A 60 9.36 -32.64 28.40
C ALA A 60 9.39 -33.21 26.97
N PHE A 61 10.54 -33.22 26.29
CA PHE A 61 10.69 -33.85 24.97
C PHE A 61 10.48 -35.37 24.97
N HIS A 62 10.91 -36.09 26.03
CA HIS A 62 10.70 -37.53 26.14
C HIS A 62 9.23 -37.85 26.37
N VAL A 63 8.58 -37.09 27.27
CA VAL A 63 7.13 -37.16 27.50
C VAL A 63 6.35 -36.86 26.20
N SER A 64 6.81 -35.86 25.43
CA SER A 64 6.19 -35.50 24.16
C SER A 64 6.34 -36.59 23.10
N GLN A 65 7.54 -37.16 22.96
CA GLN A 65 7.81 -38.27 22.04
C GLN A 65 6.94 -39.48 22.36
N LEU A 66 6.86 -39.86 23.64
CA LEU A 66 6.06 -40.99 24.08
C LEU A 66 4.56 -40.75 23.82
N ALA A 67 4.07 -39.54 24.11
CA ALA A 67 2.68 -39.18 23.84
C ALA A 67 2.34 -39.15 22.35
N ILE A 68 3.29 -38.80 21.47
CA ILE A 68 3.12 -38.89 20.01
C ILE A 68 3.07 -40.36 19.55
N ILE A 69 3.97 -41.22 20.07
CA ILE A 69 4.01 -42.65 19.73
C ILE A 69 2.73 -43.38 20.17
N LEU A 70 2.16 -43.00 21.30
CA LEU A 70 0.93 -43.57 21.86
C LEU A 70 -0.35 -42.95 21.29
N ASP A 71 -0.26 -42.10 20.27
CA ASP A 71 -1.36 -41.32 19.70
C ASP A 71 -2.18 -40.51 20.74
N ARG A 72 -1.52 -40.09 21.83
CA ARG A 72 -2.08 -39.25 22.90
C ARG A 72 -1.79 -37.77 22.67
N THR A 73 -1.59 -37.38 21.41
CA THR A 73 -1.11 -36.06 21.04
C THR A 73 -2.10 -34.96 21.44
N SER A 74 -3.41 -35.21 21.35
CA SER A 74 -4.45 -34.26 21.80
C SER A 74 -4.37 -33.98 23.30
N SER A 75 -4.23 -35.02 24.12
CA SER A 75 -4.10 -34.87 25.58
C SER A 75 -2.82 -34.13 25.96
N LEU A 76 -1.72 -34.37 25.23
CA LEU A 76 -0.44 -33.68 25.42
C LEU A 76 -0.58 -32.16 25.15
N LEU A 77 -1.22 -31.80 24.03
CA LEU A 77 -1.43 -30.41 23.63
C LEU A 77 -2.36 -29.67 24.61
N GLU A 78 -3.44 -30.30 25.05
CA GLU A 78 -4.35 -29.73 26.05
C GLU A 78 -3.64 -29.51 27.40
N THR A 79 -2.85 -30.48 27.85
CA THR A 79 -2.08 -30.37 29.10
C THR A 79 -1.05 -29.25 29.03
N PHE A 80 -0.34 -29.13 27.90
CA PHE A 80 0.63 -28.05 27.69
C PHE A 80 -0.06 -26.67 27.62
N ALA A 81 -1.19 -26.56 26.92
CA ALA A 81 -1.96 -25.32 26.83
C ALA A 81 -2.55 -24.88 28.19
N ALA A 82 -3.02 -25.84 29.01
CA ALA A 82 -3.46 -25.57 30.38
C ALA A 82 -2.30 -25.08 31.25
N GLY A 83 -1.14 -25.75 31.18
CA GLY A 83 0.05 -25.36 31.94
C GLY A 83 0.58 -23.97 31.57
N LEU A 84 0.46 -23.55 30.31
CA LEU A 84 0.78 -22.17 29.88
C LEU A 84 -0.19 -21.14 30.46
N ARG A 85 -1.49 -21.45 30.50
CA ARG A 85 -2.53 -20.56 31.04
C ARG A 85 -2.40 -20.39 32.55
N ASP A 86 -2.06 -21.47 33.24
CA ASP A 86 -1.95 -21.52 34.70
C ASP A 86 -0.60 -20.99 35.21
N GLY A 87 0.34 -20.66 34.31
CA GLY A 87 1.65 -20.14 34.67
C GLY A 87 2.59 -21.18 35.27
N ASN A 88 2.35 -22.46 34.99
CA ASN A 88 3.14 -23.58 35.52
C ASN A 88 4.53 -23.71 34.87
N PHE A 89 4.80 -22.94 33.82
CA PHE A 89 6.08 -22.89 33.14
C PHE A 89 6.78 -21.56 33.42
N ASP A 90 8.03 -21.61 33.86
CA ASP A 90 8.85 -20.43 34.10
C ASP A 90 9.33 -19.80 32.77
N PRO A 91 8.91 -18.56 32.45
CA PRO A 91 9.32 -17.89 31.21
C PRO A 91 10.83 -17.60 31.11
N GLU A 92 11.52 -17.53 32.25
CA GLU A 92 12.96 -17.27 32.32
C GLU A 92 13.80 -18.56 32.20
N SER A 93 13.14 -19.73 32.16
CA SER A 93 13.80 -21.00 31.92
C SER A 93 14.36 -21.08 30.49
N SER A 94 15.58 -21.60 30.35
CA SER A 94 16.22 -21.85 29.05
C SER A 94 15.44 -22.82 28.16
N GLU A 95 14.59 -23.66 28.75
CA GLU A 95 13.80 -24.68 28.04
C GLU A 95 12.47 -24.13 27.53
N TYR A 96 11.94 -23.07 28.15
CA TYR A 96 10.64 -22.50 27.86
C TYR A 96 10.47 -22.03 26.39
N PRO A 97 11.42 -21.28 25.80
CA PRO A 97 11.32 -20.89 24.38
C PRO A 97 11.36 -22.09 23.43
N THR A 98 12.14 -23.12 23.77
CA THR A 98 12.32 -24.31 22.93
C THR A 98 11.08 -25.19 22.98
N MET A 99 10.49 -25.40 24.16
CA MET A 99 9.24 -26.14 24.34
C MET A 99 8.06 -25.44 23.66
N THR A 100 7.90 -24.15 23.88
CA THR A 100 6.82 -23.37 23.25
C THR A 100 6.91 -23.41 21.74
N ARG A 101 8.14 -23.32 21.19
CA ARG A 101 8.38 -23.47 19.75
C ARG A 101 8.03 -24.88 19.28
N LEU A 102 8.50 -25.93 19.95
CA LEU A 102 8.20 -27.32 19.59
C LEU A 102 6.69 -27.55 19.51
N PHE A 103 5.95 -27.22 20.57
CA PHE A 103 4.51 -27.47 20.62
C PHE A 103 3.72 -26.64 19.61
N ALA A 104 4.10 -25.39 19.39
CA ALA A 104 3.52 -24.60 18.31
C ALA A 104 3.76 -25.25 16.94
N HIS A 105 4.98 -25.71 16.66
CA HIS A 105 5.32 -26.37 15.41
C HIS A 105 4.65 -27.73 15.29
N LEU A 106 4.46 -28.47 16.38
CA LEU A 106 3.78 -29.76 16.41
C LEU A 106 2.28 -29.60 16.13
N CYS A 107 1.61 -28.65 16.77
CA CYS A 107 0.21 -28.31 16.46
C CYS A 107 0.02 -27.98 14.99
N LEU A 108 0.97 -27.26 14.41
CA LEU A 108 0.94 -26.88 13.00
C LEU A 108 1.27 -28.06 12.11
N TYR A 109 2.27 -28.86 12.44
CA TYR A 109 2.62 -30.08 11.71
C TYR A 109 1.43 -31.05 11.67
N LEU A 110 0.74 -31.29 12.78
CA LEU A 110 -0.44 -32.15 12.83
C LEU A 110 -1.61 -31.59 12.00
N ARG A 111 -1.75 -30.26 11.92
CA ARG A 111 -2.67 -29.61 10.98
C ARG A 111 -2.21 -29.69 9.52
N MET A 112 -0.90 -29.88 9.29
CA MET A 112 -0.26 -29.89 7.96
C MET A 112 -0.16 -31.27 7.31
N ILE A 113 -0.50 -32.38 7.99
CA ILE A 113 -0.26 -33.75 7.47
C ILE A 113 -0.92 -34.01 6.08
N ASP A 114 -1.76 -33.10 5.56
CA ASP A 114 -2.30 -33.10 4.19
C ASP A 114 -1.66 -32.12 3.17
N THR A 115 -0.56 -31.39 3.48
CA THR A 115 -0.01 -30.34 2.58
C THR A 115 1.51 -30.44 2.32
N PRO A 116 1.99 -30.21 1.08
CA PRO A 116 3.39 -30.32 0.70
C PRO A 116 4.27 -29.19 1.30
N ALA A 117 5.56 -29.48 1.49
CA ALA A 117 6.53 -28.60 2.15
C ALA A 117 6.67 -27.23 1.45
N ALA A 118 6.11 -26.21 2.11
CA ALA A 118 6.03 -24.81 1.70
C ALA A 118 7.28 -23.98 2.05
N GLY A 119 7.55 -22.92 1.29
CA GLY A 119 8.67 -21.99 1.56
C GLY A 119 8.45 -21.11 2.81
N GLN A 120 9.50 -20.49 3.37
CA GLN A 120 9.42 -19.69 4.62
C GLN A 120 8.27 -18.66 4.68
N ARG A 121 7.92 -18.03 3.56
CA ARG A 121 6.84 -17.02 3.48
C ARG A 121 5.45 -17.60 3.37
N GLU A 122 5.36 -18.79 2.79
CA GLU A 122 4.14 -19.58 2.66
C GLU A 122 3.79 -20.22 4.01
N LEU A 123 4.81 -20.68 4.74
CA LEU A 123 4.68 -21.07 6.15
C LEU A 123 4.08 -19.95 7.00
N ILE A 124 4.45 -18.69 6.83
CA ILE A 124 3.94 -17.62 7.70
C ILE A 124 2.45 -17.29 7.45
N ALA A 125 2.01 -17.34 6.20
CA ALA A 125 0.58 -17.19 5.87
C ALA A 125 -0.23 -18.35 6.45
N MET A 126 0.27 -19.57 6.32
CA MET A 126 -0.31 -20.78 6.91
C MET A 126 -0.35 -20.71 8.45
N TYR A 127 0.73 -20.26 9.10
CA TYR A 127 0.78 -20.10 10.56
C TYR A 127 -0.25 -19.07 11.02
N ALA A 128 -0.39 -17.95 10.30
CA ALA A 128 -1.38 -16.93 10.61
C ALA A 128 -2.81 -17.48 10.48
N GLY A 129 -3.14 -18.16 9.37
CA GLY A 129 -4.46 -18.77 9.17
C GLY A 129 -4.82 -19.80 10.25
N ALA A 130 -3.86 -20.63 10.67
CA ALA A 130 -4.07 -21.62 11.72
C ALA A 130 -4.30 -21.01 13.12
N LEU A 131 -3.87 -19.76 13.37
CA LEU A 131 -4.04 -19.10 14.68
C LEU A 131 -5.48 -18.66 14.97
N GLY A 132 -6.39 -18.73 13.98
CA GLY A 132 -7.81 -18.42 14.16
C GLY A 132 -8.05 -16.93 14.45
N ASP A 133 -8.36 -16.60 15.70
CA ASP A 133 -8.70 -15.22 16.08
C ASP A 133 -7.54 -14.24 15.81
N ASN A 134 -7.86 -13.14 15.13
CA ASN A 134 -6.90 -12.10 14.70
C ASN A 134 -5.83 -12.57 13.70
N ALA A 135 -6.06 -13.68 13.00
CA ALA A 135 -5.18 -14.20 11.96
C ALA A 135 -4.84 -13.13 10.90
N ASP A 136 -5.85 -12.41 10.39
CA ASP A 136 -5.68 -11.35 9.39
C ASP A 136 -4.76 -10.22 9.91
N GLU A 137 -4.93 -9.83 11.17
CA GLU A 137 -4.16 -8.73 11.77
C GLU A 137 -2.71 -9.11 12.02
N ARG A 138 -2.45 -10.36 12.42
CA ARG A 138 -1.10 -10.88 12.63
C ARG A 138 -0.37 -11.04 11.31
N TYR A 139 -1.04 -11.54 10.27
CA TYR A 139 -0.46 -11.62 8.94
C TYR A 139 -0.19 -10.23 8.38
N ALA A 140 -1.11 -9.28 8.53
CA ALA A 140 -0.92 -7.89 8.13
C ALA A 140 0.24 -7.21 8.88
N MET A 141 0.42 -7.51 10.18
CA MET A 141 1.56 -7.03 10.97
C MET A 141 2.88 -7.57 10.42
N PHE A 142 2.93 -8.84 10.04
CA PHE A 142 4.08 -9.44 9.38
C PHE A 142 4.38 -8.76 8.03
N LEU A 143 3.37 -8.57 7.18
CA LEU A 143 3.53 -7.89 5.89
C LEU A 143 4.04 -6.45 6.03
N THR A 144 3.54 -5.74 7.06
CA THR A 144 4.01 -4.38 7.38
C THR A 144 5.47 -4.38 7.85
N SER A 145 5.87 -5.39 8.62
CA SER A 145 7.24 -5.52 9.12
C SER A 145 8.26 -5.89 8.03
N LEU A 146 7.79 -6.49 6.93
CA LEU A 146 8.67 -6.99 5.88
C LEU A 146 9.28 -5.89 5.01
N GLU A 147 8.90 -4.63 5.23
CA GLU A 147 9.30 -3.45 4.45
C GLU A 147 9.43 -3.76 2.96
N LEU A 148 8.48 -4.53 2.39
CA LEU A 148 8.65 -5.20 1.09
C LEU A 148 9.29 -4.25 0.08
N THR A 149 10.60 -4.44 -0.07
CA THR A 149 11.42 -3.53 -0.82
C THR A 149 11.18 -3.90 -2.27
N THR A 150 10.46 -2.98 -2.92
CA THR A 150 10.43 -2.77 -4.36
C THR A 150 9.42 -3.55 -5.22
N ASP A 151 9.18 -4.86 -5.10
CA ASP A 151 8.37 -5.55 -6.11
C ASP A 151 6.84 -5.54 -5.86
N VAL A 152 6.08 -5.15 -6.89
CA VAL A 152 4.61 -5.20 -6.90
C VAL A 152 4.13 -6.66 -6.98
N ASN A 153 4.86 -7.52 -7.68
CA ASN A 153 4.49 -8.93 -7.81
C ASN A 153 4.59 -9.68 -6.48
N GLU A 154 5.58 -9.33 -5.66
CA GLU A 154 5.77 -9.93 -4.34
C GLU A 154 4.63 -9.57 -3.38
N ARG A 155 4.14 -8.32 -3.40
CA ARG A 155 2.95 -7.90 -2.63
C ARG A 155 1.71 -8.67 -3.08
N ARG A 156 1.51 -8.78 -4.40
CA ARG A 156 0.40 -9.55 -4.97
C ARG A 156 0.46 -11.01 -4.56
N LEU A 157 1.65 -11.62 -4.63
CA LEU A 157 1.87 -13.01 -4.24
C LEU A 157 1.63 -13.21 -2.73
N ALA A 158 2.05 -12.27 -1.89
CA ALA A 158 1.80 -12.31 -0.45
C ALA A 158 0.29 -12.27 -0.13
N LEU A 159 -0.48 -11.41 -0.78
CA LEU A 159 -1.94 -11.40 -0.62
C LEU A 159 -2.60 -12.65 -1.19
N THR A 160 -2.09 -13.19 -2.31
CA THR A 160 -2.61 -14.43 -2.90
C THR A 160 -2.42 -15.61 -1.93
N ARG A 161 -1.27 -15.69 -1.27
CA ARG A 161 -1.02 -16.68 -0.20
C ARG A 161 -1.98 -16.52 0.97
N ALA A 162 -2.37 -15.30 1.31
CA ALA A 162 -3.35 -15.08 2.38
C ALA A 162 -4.67 -15.79 2.03
N ARG A 163 -5.14 -15.61 0.79
CA ARG A 163 -6.34 -16.26 0.27
C ARG A 163 -6.21 -17.79 0.19
N GLU A 164 -5.02 -18.32 -0.11
CA GLU A 164 -4.75 -19.76 -0.16
C GLU A 164 -4.82 -20.43 1.22
N HIS A 165 -4.68 -19.66 2.30
CA HIS A 165 -4.69 -20.15 3.68
C HIS A 165 -5.88 -19.62 4.50
N ASP A 166 -7.03 -19.41 3.84
CA ASP A 166 -8.30 -19.00 4.46
C ASP A 166 -8.26 -17.67 5.23
N LEU A 167 -7.30 -16.78 4.92
CA LEU A 167 -7.30 -15.40 5.41
C LEU A 167 -8.15 -14.51 4.51
N ASP A 168 -8.78 -13.49 5.09
CA ASP A 168 -9.54 -12.50 4.32
C ASP A 168 -8.58 -11.59 3.56
N PHE A 169 -8.51 -11.80 2.24
CA PHE A 169 -7.69 -11.03 1.32
C PHE A 169 -7.91 -9.51 1.46
N HIS A 170 -9.17 -9.07 1.49
CA HIS A 170 -9.52 -7.65 1.54
C HIS A 170 -9.13 -7.06 2.89
N ARG A 171 -9.46 -7.75 3.98
CA ARG A 171 -9.13 -7.29 5.33
C ARG A 171 -7.62 -7.23 5.55
N VAL A 172 -6.87 -8.25 5.13
CA VAL A 172 -5.41 -8.25 5.18
C VAL A 172 -4.83 -7.08 4.39
N ALA A 173 -5.30 -6.84 3.17
CA ALA A 173 -4.85 -5.73 2.33
C ALA A 173 -5.09 -4.36 3.00
N VAL A 174 -6.32 -4.13 3.49
CA VAL A 174 -6.72 -2.88 4.15
C VAL A 174 -5.93 -2.66 5.44
N VAL A 175 -5.81 -3.69 6.30
CA VAL A 175 -5.10 -3.58 7.57
C VAL A 175 -3.60 -3.38 7.33
N THR A 176 -3.01 -4.04 6.33
CA THR A 176 -1.60 -3.86 5.98
C THR A 176 -1.33 -2.45 5.47
N ALA A 177 -2.19 -1.92 4.57
CA ALA A 177 -2.08 -0.55 4.09
C ALA A 177 -2.19 0.46 5.24
N LYS A 178 -3.22 0.32 6.08
CA LYS A 178 -3.45 1.21 7.22
C LYS A 178 -2.27 1.20 8.20
N ARG A 179 -1.78 0.01 8.59
CA ARG A 179 -0.61 -0.10 9.47
C ARG A 179 0.66 0.46 8.85
N THR A 180 0.85 0.33 7.54
CA THR A 180 1.99 0.93 6.83
C THR A 180 1.92 2.45 6.87
N ILE A 181 0.72 3.02 6.67
CA ILE A 181 0.46 4.47 6.76
C ILE A 181 0.68 4.97 8.19
N ASP A 182 0.09 4.31 9.17
CA ASP A 182 0.23 4.66 10.59
C ASP A 182 1.70 4.60 11.02
N ARG A 183 2.43 3.54 10.66
CA ARG A 183 3.88 3.41 10.91
C ARG A 183 4.67 4.51 10.23
N ALA A 184 4.35 4.88 9.00
CA ALA A 184 5.05 5.96 8.32
C ALA A 184 4.82 7.30 9.04
N PHE A 185 3.58 7.60 9.43
CA PHE A 185 3.25 8.79 10.22
C PHE A 185 3.84 8.78 11.64
N GLU A 186 4.10 7.61 12.23
CA GLU A 186 4.77 7.46 13.53
C GLU A 186 6.30 7.58 13.46
N LEU A 187 6.92 6.97 12.44
CA LEU A 187 8.38 6.99 12.23
C LEU A 187 8.87 8.38 11.85
N GLU A 188 8.06 9.09 11.10
CA GLU A 188 8.29 10.46 10.76
C GLU A 188 7.92 11.28 12.01
N LEU A 189 8.92 11.87 12.69
CA LEU A 189 8.78 12.99 13.64
C LEU A 189 8.22 14.20 12.89
N LEU A 190 7.07 14.01 12.23
CA LEU A 190 6.45 14.97 11.34
C LEU A 190 6.26 16.22 12.17
N PRO A 191 6.88 17.35 11.80
CA PRO A 191 6.49 18.59 12.40
C PRO A 191 4.98 18.65 12.18
N GLN A 192 4.21 18.71 13.29
CA GLN A 192 2.80 19.04 13.23
C GLN A 192 2.69 20.16 12.20
N MET A 193 1.85 19.99 11.17
CA MET A 193 1.73 20.86 9.99
C MET A 193 1.20 22.28 10.30
N LYS A 194 1.62 22.83 11.45
CA LYS A 194 1.50 24.17 11.99
C LYS A 194 2.76 25.00 11.67
N GLY A 195 3.53 24.59 10.65
CA GLY A 195 4.68 25.35 10.14
C GLY A 195 4.29 26.36 9.07
N PRO A 196 5.20 27.27 8.68
CA PRO A 196 4.98 28.16 7.54
C PRO A 196 4.69 27.35 6.27
N LEU A 197 3.90 27.92 5.36
CA LEU A 197 3.56 27.26 4.08
C LEU A 197 4.85 26.92 3.31
N PRO A 198 4.98 25.70 2.75
CA PRO A 198 6.15 25.32 1.97
C PRO A 198 6.29 26.18 0.72
N SER A 199 7.53 26.34 0.24
CA SER A 199 7.80 26.94 -1.06
C SER A 199 7.68 25.87 -2.14
N VAL A 200 6.75 26.04 -3.07
CA VAL A 200 6.50 25.10 -4.18
C VAL A 200 7.46 25.35 -5.37
N ILE A 201 8.17 26.48 -5.35
CA ILE A 201 9.11 26.92 -6.41
C ILE A 201 10.48 26.24 -6.26
N ALA A 202 10.84 25.79 -5.05
CA ALA A 202 12.14 25.17 -4.82
C ALA A 202 12.24 23.78 -5.45
N LEU A 203 13.41 23.45 -6.00
CA LEU A 203 13.71 22.11 -6.51
C LEU A 203 13.43 21.09 -5.39
N GLN A 204 12.50 20.17 -5.66
CA GLN A 204 12.12 19.16 -4.67
C GLN A 204 13.30 18.23 -4.42
N GLY A 205 13.58 17.98 -3.13
CA GLY A 205 14.60 17.02 -2.73
C GLY A 205 14.26 15.60 -3.18
N THR A 206 15.25 14.72 -3.19
CA THR A 206 15.02 13.29 -3.44
C THR A 206 14.03 12.72 -2.41
N PRO A 207 13.08 11.87 -2.83
CA PRO A 207 12.13 11.26 -1.90
C PRO A 207 12.82 10.51 -0.76
N SER A 208 12.35 10.72 0.46
CA SER A 208 12.70 9.94 1.65
C SER A 208 12.20 8.51 1.53
N ASP A 209 12.88 7.56 2.19
CA ASP A 209 12.42 6.17 2.28
C ASP A 209 11.02 6.07 2.92
N VAL A 210 10.68 6.98 3.83
CA VAL A 210 9.34 7.04 4.47
C VAL A 210 8.28 7.56 3.50
N GLU A 211 8.60 8.59 2.70
CA GLU A 211 7.71 9.11 1.66
C GLU A 211 7.44 8.02 0.59
N LEU A 212 8.47 7.25 0.23
CA LEU A 212 8.33 6.09 -0.66
C LEU A 212 7.52 4.95 -0.02
N LEU A 213 7.63 4.76 1.30
CA LEU A 213 6.82 3.79 2.04
C LEU A 213 5.33 4.16 2.01
N LEU A 214 4.98 5.43 2.24
CA LEU A 214 3.62 5.96 2.09
C LEU A 214 3.09 5.72 0.67
N LEU A 215 3.88 6.06 -0.34
CA LEU A 215 3.50 5.86 -1.74
C LEU A 215 3.27 4.37 -2.08
N ARG A 216 4.06 3.46 -1.50
CA ARG A 216 3.91 2.01 -1.67
C ARG A 216 2.71 1.44 -0.91
N SER A 217 2.25 2.08 0.16
CA SER A 217 1.16 1.57 1.00
C SER A 217 -0.15 1.38 0.21
N ILE A 218 -0.46 2.29 -0.71
CA ILE A 218 -1.64 2.23 -1.57
C ILE A 218 -1.64 1.00 -2.48
N LYS A 219 -0.46 0.48 -2.84
CA LYS A 219 -0.38 -0.70 -3.70
C LYS A 219 -1.00 -1.94 -3.07
N TRP A 220 -1.14 -2.00 -1.74
CA TRP A 220 -1.80 -3.11 -1.07
C TRP A 220 -3.30 -3.17 -1.37
N THR A 221 -3.95 -2.01 -1.54
CA THR A 221 -5.40 -1.89 -1.70
C THR A 221 -5.84 -1.68 -3.15
N THR A 222 -4.91 -1.52 -4.10
CA THR A 222 -5.26 -1.35 -5.54
C THR A 222 -5.43 -2.66 -6.31
N PHE A 223 -5.15 -3.82 -5.71
CA PHE A 223 -5.19 -5.09 -6.43
C PHE A 223 -6.59 -5.63 -6.73
N GLU A 224 -7.61 -5.18 -6.00
CA GLU A 224 -8.98 -5.71 -6.14
C GLU A 224 -10.02 -4.59 -6.00
N ASP A 225 -11.09 -4.70 -6.79
CA ASP A 225 -12.13 -3.68 -6.89
C ASP A 225 -12.88 -3.48 -5.57
N GLY A 226 -13.01 -4.55 -4.77
CA GLY A 226 -13.68 -4.52 -3.46
C GLY A 226 -13.01 -3.58 -2.45
N THR A 227 -11.72 -3.24 -2.63
CA THR A 227 -11.00 -2.34 -1.72
C THR A 227 -10.91 -0.90 -2.21
N TYR A 228 -11.51 -0.58 -3.37
CA TYR A 228 -11.38 0.75 -3.97
C TYR A 228 -11.97 1.90 -3.14
N GLY A 229 -13.04 1.65 -2.39
CA GLY A 229 -13.56 2.65 -1.44
C GLY A 229 -12.51 3.06 -0.40
N THR A 230 -11.71 2.11 0.08
CA THR A 230 -10.60 2.35 1.01
C THR A 230 -9.38 2.94 0.30
N VAL A 231 -9.14 2.59 -0.97
CA VAL A 231 -8.09 3.24 -1.78
C VAL A 231 -8.34 4.74 -1.85
N LEU A 232 -9.58 5.17 -2.13
CA LEU A 232 -9.92 6.59 -2.18
C LEU A 232 -9.66 7.30 -0.84
N GLU A 233 -10.04 6.68 0.27
CA GLU A 233 -9.75 7.22 1.61
C GLU A 233 -8.25 7.40 1.87
N GLN A 234 -7.47 6.35 1.63
CA GLN A 234 -6.03 6.34 1.89
C GLN A 234 -5.29 7.28 0.93
N ALA A 235 -5.69 7.30 -0.34
CA ALA A 235 -5.14 8.20 -1.35
C ALA A 235 -5.34 9.65 -0.99
N THR A 236 -6.56 10.06 -0.60
CA THR A 236 -6.84 11.43 -0.20
C THR A 236 -5.97 11.88 0.98
N VAL A 237 -5.83 11.04 2.02
CA VAL A 237 -4.99 11.35 3.19
C VAL A 237 -3.51 11.51 2.79
N ILE A 238 -2.99 10.63 1.94
CA ILE A 238 -1.59 10.70 1.48
C ILE A 238 -1.39 11.90 0.54
N LEU A 239 -2.37 12.22 -0.31
CA LEU A 239 -2.35 13.40 -1.18
C LEU A 239 -2.28 14.69 -0.37
N TRP A 240 -3.14 14.86 0.63
CA TRP A 240 -3.10 16.02 1.52
C TRP A 240 -1.73 16.16 2.17
N HIS A 241 -1.19 15.06 2.67
CA HIS A 241 0.13 15.08 3.29
C HIS A 241 1.23 15.56 2.33
N PHE A 242 1.31 14.99 1.12
CA PHE A 242 2.32 15.42 0.15
C PHE A 242 2.10 16.86 -0.33
N LEU A 243 0.86 17.28 -0.53
CA LEU A 243 0.53 18.65 -0.95
C LEU A 243 0.87 19.68 0.14
N ASP A 244 0.53 19.39 1.39
CA ASP A 244 0.86 20.24 2.54
C ASP A 244 2.37 20.32 2.81
N ALA A 245 3.13 19.29 2.44
CA ALA A 245 4.59 19.29 2.45
C ALA A 245 5.22 19.97 1.22
N GLY A 246 4.41 20.36 0.23
CA GLY A 246 4.88 20.94 -1.04
C GLY A 246 5.52 19.92 -1.99
N ARG A 247 5.31 18.61 -1.77
CA ARG A 247 5.83 17.47 -2.56
C ARG A 247 4.93 17.14 -3.76
N VAL A 248 4.78 18.09 -4.66
CA VAL A 248 3.93 17.96 -5.88
C VAL A 248 4.30 16.75 -6.75
N SER A 249 5.58 16.41 -6.90
CA SER A 249 6.01 15.29 -7.75
C SER A 249 5.55 13.93 -7.20
N LEU A 250 5.63 13.75 -5.87
CA LEU A 250 5.15 12.54 -5.19
C LEU A 250 3.63 12.45 -5.22
N ALA A 251 2.93 13.57 -5.00
CA ALA A 251 1.48 13.62 -5.10
C ALA A 251 1.00 13.30 -6.53
N LYS A 252 1.68 13.79 -7.56
CA LYS A 252 1.41 13.45 -8.97
C LYS A 252 1.63 11.96 -9.23
N ASN A 253 2.77 11.41 -8.80
CA ASN A 253 3.06 9.98 -8.94
C ASN A 253 1.96 9.13 -8.30
N LEU A 254 1.48 9.55 -7.13
CA LEU A 254 0.37 8.87 -6.46
C LEU A 254 -0.89 8.82 -7.32
N VAL A 255 -1.31 9.94 -7.89
CA VAL A 255 -2.49 9.99 -8.78
C VAL A 255 -2.30 9.11 -10.01
N GLU A 256 -1.09 9.06 -10.59
CA GLU A 256 -0.78 8.23 -11.76
C GLU A 256 -0.77 6.73 -11.47
N MET A 257 -0.50 6.32 -10.22
CA MET A 257 -0.53 4.92 -9.81
C MET A 257 -1.93 4.39 -9.52
N LEU A 258 -2.92 5.27 -9.36
CA LEU A 258 -4.27 4.87 -9.02
C LEU A 258 -4.97 4.22 -10.22
N PRO A 259 -5.76 3.15 -10.01
CA PRO A 259 -6.52 2.49 -11.07
C PRO A 259 -7.49 3.48 -11.75
N ARG A 260 -7.67 3.35 -13.07
CA ARG A 260 -8.65 4.18 -13.80
C ARG A 260 -10.09 3.76 -13.49
N GLU A 261 -10.24 2.53 -13.02
CA GLU A 261 -11.47 1.90 -12.59
C GLU A 261 -12.10 2.66 -11.41
N LEU A 262 -11.32 3.46 -10.67
CA LEU A 262 -11.84 4.39 -9.65
C LEU A 262 -12.82 5.43 -10.22
N ASP A 263 -12.73 5.74 -11.53
CA ASP A 263 -13.64 6.67 -12.19
C ASP A 263 -15.07 6.13 -12.31
N SER A 264 -15.27 4.82 -12.10
CA SER A 264 -16.58 4.16 -12.16
C SER A 264 -17.28 4.04 -10.80
N ILE A 265 -16.65 4.57 -9.74
CA ILE A 265 -17.19 4.48 -8.38
C ILE A 265 -18.09 5.68 -8.12
N ASP A 266 -19.36 5.42 -7.84
CA ASP A 266 -20.34 6.47 -7.57
C ASP A 266 -20.41 6.86 -6.08
N GLN A 267 -19.80 6.07 -5.17
CA GLN A 267 -19.90 6.29 -3.72
C GLN A 267 -18.58 6.07 -2.97
N PRO A 268 -18.25 6.92 -1.97
CA PRO A 268 -18.96 8.13 -1.55
C PRO A 268 -18.67 9.32 -2.49
N GLU A 269 -19.74 10.00 -2.93
CA GLU A 269 -19.72 11.07 -3.94
C GLU A 269 -18.71 12.18 -3.60
N GLU A 270 -18.63 12.60 -2.34
CA GLU A 270 -17.72 13.66 -1.90
C GLU A 270 -16.24 13.33 -2.12
N ARG A 271 -15.83 12.07 -1.92
CA ARG A 271 -14.43 11.66 -2.07
C ARG A 271 -14.08 11.40 -3.52
N VAL A 272 -15.05 10.92 -4.29
CA VAL A 272 -14.94 10.77 -5.74
C VAL A 272 -14.79 12.14 -6.40
N ALA A 273 -15.64 13.11 -6.02
CA ALA A 273 -15.54 14.49 -6.48
C ALA A 273 -14.17 15.11 -6.12
N GLU A 274 -13.71 14.91 -4.88
CA GLU A 274 -12.40 15.38 -4.45
C GLU A 274 -11.24 14.74 -5.24
N TYR A 275 -11.29 13.44 -5.50
CA TYR A 275 -10.31 12.77 -6.35
C TYR A 275 -10.29 13.35 -7.77
N PHE A 276 -11.47 13.57 -8.38
CA PHE A 276 -11.57 14.23 -9.68
C PHE A 276 -11.00 15.65 -9.67
N HIS A 277 -11.23 16.41 -8.60
CA HIS A 277 -10.64 17.74 -8.41
C HIS A 277 -9.10 17.68 -8.40
N TYR A 278 -8.49 16.71 -7.71
CA TYR A 278 -7.04 16.53 -7.73
C TYR A 278 -6.51 16.12 -9.11
N ARG A 279 -7.20 15.23 -9.83
CA ARG A 279 -6.81 14.89 -11.21
C ARG A 279 -6.83 16.10 -12.14
N GLN A 280 -7.88 16.92 -12.04
CA GLN A 280 -7.98 18.16 -12.82
C GLN A 280 -6.86 19.14 -12.44
N PHE A 281 -6.59 19.32 -11.14
CA PHE A 281 -5.51 20.15 -10.64
C PHE A 281 -4.15 19.72 -11.20
N PHE A 282 -3.78 18.43 -11.14
CA PHE A 282 -2.50 17.96 -11.67
C PHE A 282 -2.40 18.06 -13.20
N THR A 283 -3.53 17.93 -13.90
CA THR A 283 -3.59 18.15 -15.35
C THR A 283 -3.29 19.60 -15.70
N ILE A 284 -3.88 20.55 -14.96
CA ILE A 284 -3.62 21.98 -15.09
C ILE A 284 -2.17 22.30 -14.74
N TRP A 285 -1.68 21.74 -13.64
CA TRP A 285 -0.30 21.92 -13.18
C TRP A 285 0.71 21.48 -14.24
N ASP A 286 0.52 20.30 -14.85
CA ASP A 286 1.41 19.80 -15.90
C ASP A 286 1.31 20.64 -17.20
N SER A 287 0.14 21.20 -17.48
CA SER A 287 -0.02 22.13 -18.61
C SER A 287 0.82 23.40 -18.43
N LEU A 288 0.87 23.94 -17.20
CA LEU A 288 1.61 25.16 -16.88
C LEU A 288 3.12 24.91 -16.84
N ASP A 289 3.56 23.83 -16.18
CA ASP A 289 4.97 23.55 -15.94
C ASP A 289 5.68 22.90 -17.11
N ARG A 290 5.03 21.93 -17.76
CA ARG A 290 5.68 21.08 -18.76
C ARG A 290 5.39 21.56 -20.17
N ARG A 291 4.11 21.66 -20.55
CA ARG A 291 3.74 21.88 -21.95
C ARG A 291 4.11 23.27 -22.46
N VAL A 292 3.90 24.29 -21.63
CA VAL A 292 4.24 25.67 -22.02
C VAL A 292 5.76 25.87 -21.99
N VAL A 293 6.47 25.38 -20.98
CA VAL A 293 7.94 25.49 -20.94
C VAL A 293 8.62 24.71 -22.07
N GLU A 294 8.15 23.48 -22.36
CA GLU A 294 8.65 22.70 -23.50
C GLU A 294 8.41 23.46 -24.82
N CYS A 295 7.22 24.01 -25.04
CA CYS A 295 6.95 24.79 -26.26
C CYS A 295 7.76 26.08 -26.35
N GLN A 296 8.01 26.78 -25.23
CA GLN A 296 8.89 27.93 -25.20
C GLN A 296 10.34 27.56 -25.56
N SER A 297 10.83 26.42 -25.08
CA SER A 297 12.20 25.94 -25.38
C SER A 297 12.42 25.58 -26.86
N LEU A 298 11.35 25.33 -27.61
CA LEU A 298 11.39 25.08 -29.05
C LEU A 298 11.59 26.36 -29.87
N GLU A 299 11.58 27.54 -29.24
CA GLU A 299 11.91 28.81 -29.89
C GLU A 299 13.39 28.82 -30.28
N VAL A 300 13.69 28.40 -31.52
CA VAL A 300 15.04 28.46 -32.09
C VAL A 300 15.18 29.76 -32.88
N SER A 301 16.29 30.48 -32.70
CA SER A 301 16.56 31.77 -33.35
C SER A 301 16.58 31.74 -34.89
N ILE A 302 16.59 30.55 -35.50
CA ILE A 302 16.60 30.31 -36.95
C ILE A 302 15.46 29.36 -37.34
N MET A 303 14.22 29.72 -36.99
CA MET A 303 13.03 29.03 -37.53
C MET A 303 12.64 29.58 -38.90
N ASN A 304 12.25 28.69 -39.82
CA ASN A 304 11.60 29.08 -41.07
C ASN A 304 10.28 29.81 -40.77
N ARG A 305 9.88 30.76 -41.63
CA ARG A 305 8.68 31.60 -41.44
C ARG A 305 7.42 30.78 -41.17
N ASP A 306 7.21 29.69 -41.91
CA ASP A 306 6.03 28.83 -41.77
C ASP A 306 6.07 28.04 -40.46
N ASN A 307 7.24 27.55 -40.05
CA ASN A 307 7.43 26.86 -38.77
C ASN A 307 7.23 27.80 -37.58
N ARG A 308 7.68 29.05 -37.69
CA ARG A 308 7.44 30.08 -36.66
C ARG A 308 5.96 30.41 -36.53
N ALA A 309 5.23 30.49 -37.64
CA ALA A 309 3.78 30.74 -37.62
C ALA A 309 3.01 29.57 -36.99
N ALA A 310 3.37 28.32 -37.33
CA ALA A 310 2.79 27.13 -36.71
C ALA A 310 3.07 27.07 -35.20
N TRP A 311 4.34 27.27 -34.81
CA TRP A 311 4.74 27.33 -33.40
C TRP A 311 3.98 28.40 -32.61
N LEU A 312 3.84 29.62 -33.16
CA LEU A 312 3.08 30.69 -32.52
C LEU A 312 1.60 30.33 -32.33
N SER A 313 1.00 29.65 -33.32
CA SER A 313 -0.38 29.19 -33.23
C SER A 313 -0.54 28.12 -32.14
N ASP A 314 0.36 27.14 -32.10
CA ASP A 314 0.34 26.06 -31.12
C ASP A 314 0.57 26.60 -29.70
N TYR A 315 1.54 27.50 -29.56
CA TYR A 315 1.89 28.10 -28.27
C TYR A 315 0.77 29.01 -27.75
N LYS A 316 0.14 29.81 -28.63
CA LYS A 316 -1.08 30.56 -28.29
C LYS A 316 -2.20 29.62 -27.84
N GLY A 317 -2.46 28.55 -28.59
CA GLY A 317 -3.50 27.57 -28.26
C GLY A 317 -3.27 26.92 -26.90
N LEU A 318 -2.02 26.62 -26.53
CA LEU A 318 -1.68 26.07 -25.22
C LEU A 318 -1.88 27.07 -24.08
N ILE A 319 -1.52 28.34 -24.29
CA ILE A 319 -1.74 29.40 -23.29
C ILE A 319 -3.23 29.68 -23.11
N ASP A 320 -4.01 29.72 -24.21
CA ASP A 320 -5.46 29.86 -24.16
C ASP A 320 -6.09 28.71 -23.34
N GLN A 321 -5.71 27.46 -23.63
CA GLN A 321 -6.18 26.28 -22.88
C GLN A 321 -5.78 26.32 -21.40
N ALA A 322 -4.54 26.71 -21.09
CA ALA A 322 -4.07 26.80 -19.72
C ALA A 322 -4.80 27.91 -18.94
N TYR A 323 -5.02 29.07 -19.57
CA TYR A 323 -5.79 30.18 -18.99
C TYR A 323 -7.23 29.74 -18.68
N ASP A 324 -7.93 29.17 -19.65
CA ASP A 324 -9.32 28.73 -19.49
C ASP A 324 -9.43 27.65 -18.41
N ALA A 325 -8.50 26.70 -18.37
CA ALA A 325 -8.52 25.63 -17.38
C ALA A 325 -8.24 26.14 -15.96
N VAL A 326 -7.29 27.08 -15.78
CA VAL A 326 -7.01 27.71 -14.49
C VAL A 326 -8.19 28.57 -14.04
N VAL A 327 -8.74 29.42 -14.91
CA VAL A 327 -9.91 30.25 -14.57
C VAL A 327 -11.10 29.38 -14.20
N LYS A 328 -11.36 28.30 -14.95
CA LYS A 328 -12.41 27.33 -14.61
C LYS A 328 -12.18 26.71 -13.23
N LEU A 329 -10.95 26.31 -12.91
CA LEU A 329 -10.61 25.77 -11.58
C LEU A 329 -10.88 26.78 -10.48
N LEU A 330 -10.42 28.02 -10.66
CA LEU A 330 -10.54 29.11 -9.68
C LEU A 330 -11.98 29.59 -9.46
N THR A 331 -12.84 29.46 -10.47
CA THR A 331 -14.24 29.89 -10.43
C THR A 331 -15.22 28.76 -10.10
N SER A 332 -14.76 27.52 -10.12
CA SER A 332 -15.52 26.35 -9.70
C SER A 332 -15.46 26.14 -8.19
N ASP A 333 -16.41 25.38 -7.63
CA ASP A 333 -16.41 24.92 -6.23
C ASP A 333 -15.30 23.88 -5.93
N CYS A 334 -14.27 23.81 -6.79
CA CYS A 334 -13.17 22.87 -6.67
C CYS A 334 -12.39 23.13 -5.38
N MET A 335 -12.19 22.06 -4.60
CA MET A 335 -11.48 22.06 -3.32
C MET A 335 -12.05 23.03 -2.27
N MET A 336 -13.32 23.46 -2.37
CA MET A 336 -13.90 24.32 -1.33
C MET A 336 -14.04 23.53 -0.01
N PRO A 337 -13.60 24.07 1.14
CA PRO A 337 -13.78 23.42 2.42
C PRO A 337 -15.27 23.44 2.82
N ASP A 338 -15.77 22.33 3.34
CA ASP A 338 -17.12 22.27 3.91
C ASP A 338 -17.21 23.19 5.15
N GLU A 339 -18.38 23.82 5.34
CA GLU A 339 -18.61 24.77 6.46
C GLU A 339 -18.58 24.12 7.86
N THR A 340 -18.47 22.79 7.95
CA THR A 340 -18.50 22.04 9.21
C THR A 340 -17.26 22.27 10.09
N GLY A 341 -16.19 22.88 9.56
CA GLY A 341 -14.98 23.20 10.34
C GLY A 341 -14.14 21.97 10.71
N ASP A 342 -14.36 20.85 10.02
CA ASP A 342 -13.69 19.59 10.29
C ASP A 342 -12.19 19.63 10.00
N ARG A 343 -11.46 18.61 10.47
CA ARG A 343 -10.04 18.42 10.15
C ARG A 343 -9.78 18.47 8.63
N ARG A 344 -10.66 17.85 7.84
CA ARG A 344 -10.66 17.88 6.37
C ARG A 344 -10.72 19.31 5.82
N SER A 345 -11.66 20.13 6.30
CA SER A 345 -11.80 21.52 5.86
C SER A 345 -10.53 22.34 6.12
N ARG A 346 -9.83 22.09 7.23
CA ARG A 346 -8.57 22.77 7.55
C ARG A 346 -7.42 22.34 6.63
N GLU A 347 -7.31 21.05 6.35
CA GLU A 347 -6.28 20.49 5.44
C GLU A 347 -6.51 21.00 4.01
N LEU A 348 -7.75 20.97 3.50
CA LEU A 348 -8.11 21.55 2.19
C LEU A 348 -7.84 23.04 2.10
N THR A 349 -8.22 23.80 3.14
CA THR A 349 -7.92 25.24 3.22
C THR A 349 -6.41 25.48 3.11
N ARG A 350 -5.59 24.70 3.83
CA ARG A 350 -4.14 24.83 3.77
C ARG A 350 -3.59 24.52 2.38
N VAL A 351 -4.05 23.46 1.73
CA VAL A 351 -3.67 23.12 0.34
C VAL A 351 -4.00 24.28 -0.60
N ARG A 352 -5.21 24.86 -0.52
CA ARG A 352 -5.58 26.03 -1.34
C ARG A 352 -4.63 27.21 -1.12
N GLN A 353 -4.35 27.55 0.13
CA GLN A 353 -3.44 28.64 0.49
C GLN A 353 -2.02 28.44 -0.06
N ILE A 354 -1.60 27.19 -0.26
CA ILE A 354 -0.31 26.85 -0.87
C ILE A 354 -0.37 27.02 -2.38
N PHE A 355 -1.35 26.40 -3.04
CA PHE A 355 -1.34 26.19 -4.50
C PHE A 355 -2.15 27.20 -5.30
N VAL A 356 -3.21 27.79 -4.77
CA VAL A 356 -4.01 28.81 -5.48
C VAL A 356 -3.18 30.05 -5.79
N PRO A 357 -2.48 30.68 -4.80
CA PRO A 357 -1.57 31.79 -5.09
C PRO A 357 -0.48 31.44 -6.10
N GLU A 358 0.06 30.22 -6.01
CA GLU A 358 1.12 29.74 -6.88
C GLU A 358 0.65 29.56 -8.33
N LEU A 359 -0.53 28.96 -8.53
CA LEU A 359 -1.15 28.81 -9.85
C LEU A 359 -1.39 30.17 -10.52
N ILE A 360 -1.93 31.12 -9.74
CA ILE A 360 -2.18 32.49 -10.21
C ILE A 360 -0.85 33.14 -10.63
N LEU A 361 0.17 33.09 -9.77
CA LEU A 361 1.49 33.66 -10.07
C LEU A 361 2.13 33.04 -11.32
N ARG A 362 2.08 31.71 -11.47
CA ARG A 362 2.60 31.02 -12.66
C ARG A 362 1.87 31.44 -13.94
N LEU A 363 0.54 31.57 -13.86
CA LEU A 363 -0.25 32.06 -14.99
C LEU A 363 0.11 33.51 -15.34
N TYR A 364 0.33 34.39 -14.35
CA TYR A 364 0.81 35.75 -14.58
C TYR A 364 2.17 35.80 -15.28
N VAL A 365 3.14 35.04 -14.76
CA VAL A 365 4.49 34.97 -15.34
C VAL A 365 4.42 34.48 -16.80
N MET A 366 3.58 33.48 -17.06
CA MET A 366 3.36 32.94 -18.41
C MET A 366 2.74 33.97 -19.37
N LEU A 367 1.63 34.60 -18.97
CA LEU A 367 0.96 35.63 -19.78
C LEU A 367 1.90 36.82 -20.06
N TYR A 368 2.67 37.23 -19.06
CA TYR A 368 3.64 38.31 -19.18
C TYR A 368 4.82 37.95 -20.08
N ALA A 369 5.36 36.73 -19.97
CA ALA A 369 6.45 36.26 -20.83
C ALA A 369 6.06 36.26 -22.32
N PHE A 370 4.79 35.95 -22.63
CA PHE A 370 4.30 35.89 -24.00
C PHE A 370 3.73 37.21 -24.54
N ARG A 371 3.88 38.32 -23.81
CA ARG A 371 3.34 39.64 -24.20
C ARG A 371 3.89 40.18 -25.51
N GLU A 372 5.14 39.87 -25.84
CA GLU A 372 5.82 40.37 -27.05
C GLU A 372 5.22 39.80 -28.34
N HIS A 373 4.59 38.62 -28.24
CA HIS A 373 4.01 37.91 -29.37
C HIS A 373 2.49 38.07 -29.43
N VAL A 374 1.81 38.15 -28.28
CA VAL A 374 0.36 38.34 -28.18
C VAL A 374 0.07 39.41 -27.11
N PRO A 375 -0.14 40.68 -27.49
CA PRO A 375 -0.35 41.77 -26.55
C PRO A 375 -1.69 41.65 -25.78
N GLU A 376 -2.66 40.91 -26.33
CA GLU A 376 -3.95 40.61 -25.68
C GLU A 376 -3.79 39.90 -24.32
N ASN A 377 -2.68 39.20 -24.10
CA ASN A 377 -2.41 38.51 -22.83
C ASN A 377 -2.29 39.48 -21.64
N LEU A 378 -1.86 40.72 -21.88
CA LEU A 378 -1.82 41.74 -20.82
C LEU A 378 -3.24 42.12 -20.36
N LYS A 379 -4.20 42.13 -21.29
CA LYS A 379 -5.62 42.35 -20.97
C LYS A 379 -6.16 41.20 -20.14
N ARG A 380 -5.87 39.96 -20.52
CA ARG A 380 -6.27 38.76 -19.76
C ARG A 380 -5.64 38.71 -18.37
N ALA A 381 -4.39 39.15 -18.24
CA ALA A 381 -3.72 39.28 -16.96
C ALA A 381 -4.38 40.36 -16.07
N SER A 382 -4.88 41.45 -16.67
CA SER A 382 -5.67 42.45 -15.94
C SER A 382 -7.05 41.90 -15.52
N GLU A 383 -7.71 41.14 -16.40
CA GLU A 383 -8.98 40.46 -16.09
C GLU A 383 -8.83 39.43 -14.96
N LEU A 384 -7.71 38.70 -14.93
CA LEU A 384 -7.39 37.78 -13.84
C LEU A 384 -7.32 38.49 -12.47
N ALA A 385 -6.87 39.74 -12.43
CA ALA A 385 -6.82 40.51 -11.19
C ALA A 385 -8.23 40.80 -10.64
N ASN A 386 -9.21 41.01 -11.54
CA ASN A 386 -10.60 41.17 -11.15
C ASN A 386 -11.17 39.86 -10.59
N ILE A 387 -10.82 38.70 -11.16
CA ILE A 387 -11.27 37.39 -10.66
C ILE A 387 -10.71 37.14 -9.25
N VAL A 388 -9.43 37.44 -9.01
CA VAL A 388 -8.82 37.27 -7.68
C VAL A 388 -9.46 38.19 -6.63
N ALA A 389 -9.83 39.41 -7.02
CA ALA A 389 -10.49 40.39 -6.17
C ALA A 389 -12.01 40.16 -6.02
N ASP A 390 -12.59 39.22 -6.75
CA ASP A 390 -14.03 38.97 -6.75
C ASP A 390 -14.47 38.36 -5.40
N PHE A 391 -15.51 38.96 -4.81
CA PHE A 391 -16.09 38.53 -3.54
C PHE A 391 -16.81 37.18 -3.65
N MET A 392 -17.20 36.77 -4.86
CA MET A 392 -17.89 35.49 -5.10
C MET A 392 -16.95 34.31 -4.85
N TYR A 393 -15.70 34.42 -5.30
CA TYR A 393 -14.71 33.33 -5.21
C TYR A 393 -13.81 33.45 -3.98
N LYS A 394 -13.70 34.66 -3.39
CA LYS A 394 -12.89 34.94 -2.18
C LYS A 394 -11.42 34.49 -2.29
N LEU A 395 -10.86 34.49 -3.49
CA LEU A 395 -9.50 34.01 -3.74
C LEU A 395 -8.44 34.87 -3.03
N TYR A 396 -8.76 36.14 -2.76
CA TYR A 396 -7.89 37.05 -2.01
C TYR A 396 -7.60 36.57 -0.57
N ASP A 397 -8.50 35.80 0.05
CA ASP A 397 -8.30 35.26 1.40
C ASP A 397 -7.15 34.22 1.43
N GLU A 398 -6.91 33.53 0.32
CA GLU A 398 -5.87 32.50 0.19
C GLU A 398 -4.45 33.07 0.23
N PHE A 399 -4.28 34.38 -0.01
CA PHE A 399 -2.98 35.06 0.03
C PHE A 399 -2.59 35.53 1.44
N MET A 400 -3.52 35.58 2.39
CA MET A 400 -3.31 36.11 3.75
C MET A 400 -2.47 35.26 4.73
N PRO A 401 -2.49 33.91 4.69
CA PRO A 401 -1.87 33.07 5.73
C PRO A 401 -0.34 33.07 5.74
N SER A 402 0.29 33.38 4.60
CA SER A 402 1.75 33.52 4.48
C SER A 402 2.25 34.92 4.83
N GLY A 403 1.38 35.73 5.45
CA GLY A 403 1.57 37.15 5.66
C GLY A 403 1.46 37.93 4.35
N TRP A 404 1.78 39.22 4.41
CA TRP A 404 1.65 40.12 3.27
C TRP A 404 2.59 39.77 2.10
N ARG A 405 3.56 38.87 2.29
CA ARG A 405 4.63 38.60 1.31
C ARG A 405 4.11 38.05 -0.02
N ARG A 406 3.29 37.00 0.00
CA ARG A 406 2.73 36.42 -1.24
C ARG A 406 1.81 37.40 -1.95
N LEU A 407 1.05 38.19 -1.19
CA LEU A 407 0.24 39.27 -1.74
C LEU A 407 1.11 40.35 -2.39
N TRP A 408 2.24 40.73 -1.78
CA TRP A 408 3.19 41.67 -2.38
C TRP A 408 3.81 41.12 -3.66
N GLU A 409 4.24 39.86 -3.68
CA GLU A 409 4.76 39.18 -4.88
C GLU A 409 3.71 39.15 -6.00
N TYR A 410 2.45 38.89 -5.65
CA TYR A 410 1.32 38.98 -6.58
C TYR A 410 1.09 40.39 -7.10
N LEU A 411 1.05 41.40 -6.22
CA LEU A 411 0.84 42.79 -6.63
C LEU A 411 2.01 43.32 -7.47
N ASP A 412 3.24 42.86 -7.21
CA ASP A 412 4.40 43.18 -8.04
C ASP A 412 4.25 42.55 -9.44
N ALA A 413 3.83 41.28 -9.53
CA ALA A 413 3.50 40.64 -10.79
C ALA A 413 2.39 41.40 -11.55
N VAL A 414 1.30 41.78 -10.89
CA VAL A 414 0.24 42.62 -11.48
C VAL A 414 0.81 43.96 -11.95
N ARG A 415 1.68 44.60 -11.17
CA ARG A 415 2.32 45.86 -11.57
C ARG A 415 3.16 45.69 -12.82
N THR A 416 3.85 44.57 -13.02
CA THR A 416 4.59 44.35 -14.28
C THR A 416 3.68 44.30 -15.50
N THR A 417 2.42 43.84 -15.35
CA THR A 417 1.46 43.84 -16.47
C THR A 417 1.02 45.25 -16.89
N ILE A 418 1.14 46.23 -15.99
CA ILE A 418 0.92 47.67 -16.26
C ILE A 418 2.02 48.24 -17.18
N ALA A 419 3.15 47.54 -17.38
CA ALA A 419 4.15 47.90 -18.38
C ALA A 419 3.59 47.89 -19.83
N GLY A 420 2.41 47.33 -20.07
CA GLY A 420 1.65 47.53 -21.32
C GLY A 420 1.34 49.00 -21.66
N LEU A 421 1.52 49.92 -20.72
CA LEU A 421 1.45 51.37 -20.93
C LEU A 421 2.57 51.94 -21.81
N GLU A 422 3.65 51.18 -22.07
CA GLU A 422 4.75 51.62 -22.95
C GLU A 422 4.29 51.89 -24.40
N GLY A 423 3.11 51.39 -24.79
CA GLY A 423 2.45 51.69 -26.07
C GLY A 423 1.70 53.03 -26.16
N GLY A 424 1.74 53.88 -25.12
CA GLY A 424 1.19 55.25 -25.17
C GLY A 424 -0.27 55.41 -24.71
N GLY A 425 -0.84 54.41 -24.02
CA GLY A 425 -2.15 54.55 -23.37
C GLY A 425 -2.07 55.42 -22.11
N SER A 426 -3.07 56.27 -21.86
CA SER A 426 -3.14 57.12 -20.65
C SER A 426 -3.85 56.44 -19.47
N ASP A 427 -4.39 55.23 -19.67
CA ASP A 427 -5.16 54.48 -18.68
C ASP A 427 -4.53 53.09 -18.46
N PRO A 428 -4.02 52.78 -17.25
CA PRO A 428 -3.39 51.50 -16.91
C PRO A 428 -4.28 50.27 -17.12
N PHE A 429 -5.59 50.46 -17.24
CA PHE A 429 -6.56 49.38 -17.43
C PHE A 429 -7.20 49.36 -18.83
N LYS A 430 -6.88 50.35 -19.70
CA LYS A 430 -7.22 50.31 -21.12
C LYS A 430 -5.97 50.04 -21.93
N ILE A 431 -5.61 48.76 -22.00
CA ILE A 431 -4.57 48.29 -22.91
C ILE A 431 -5.12 48.44 -24.32
N ILE A 432 -4.59 49.42 -25.04
CA ILE A 432 -4.87 49.61 -26.47
C ILE A 432 -4.01 48.58 -27.20
N PRO A 433 -4.60 47.65 -27.98
CA PRO A 433 -3.80 46.77 -28.82
C PRO A 433 -3.00 47.65 -29.80
N SER A 434 -1.68 47.47 -29.83
CA SER A 434 -0.81 48.14 -30.81
C SER A 434 -0.92 47.50 -32.19
#